data_AF-A0A0Q8ZUL4-F1
#
_entry.id   AF-A0A0Q8ZUL4-F1
#
_cell.length_a   1.000
_cell.length_b   1.000
_cell.length_c   1.000
_cell.angle_alpha   90.00
_cell.angle_beta   90.00
_cell.angle_gamma   90.00
#
_symmetry.space_group_name_H-M   'P 1'
#
loop_
_entity.id
_entity.type
_entity.pdbx_description
1 polymer ?
#
loop_
_entity_poly.entity_id
_entity_poly.type
_entity_poly.pdbx_seq_one_letter_code
_entity_poly.pdbx_strand_id
1 'polypeptide(L)'
;MDNRSVGTRQARDLLRVAFGPSVVALGVIAAVTLIQLLIANSDMTGAFGAIASMWLGVHQVPVSIGGRELGVMPLLPVLLMVWGTARTTAAAASRSSWFVIRWVVASALGGPLLIAALALAVIHDAASVITELQTPDASRAFAGVLAVHAIGALIGVAMAGRLLTLSWVPHWLPESLRAAAAGVLALLGLSGVVAAGSIVVHWGTMHDLFGITDSMFGQFSLALLSALYIPNVLVGTAAVAVGSSAHIGLANFSSFTVLGGDIPAVPVLAAVPTPPLGPIWVALLIVAAVSAVALGQQCARRAVPWPTAAAKLAVAAMVAGLTMALLGYAGGGRLGNFGDVGVDQVTFGPAVFLWFLSIGGLTVVMAGGLVRRPKRVKPVPAPTPEPEPEYEDDFGEEDAITDIVLFDAQAELPEHAESFELGTPPPPAEVHDDPLLDPEEHFMVDGDLPGATAEKPRDQDD
;
A
#
# COMPACT_ATOMS: atom_id res chain seq x y z
N MET A 1 -13.43 1.61 -34.00
CA MET A 1 -13.44 2.13 -32.62
C MET A 1 -14.59 1.50 -31.86
N ASP A 2 -14.32 0.64 -30.87
CA ASP A 2 -15.35 -0.10 -30.14
C ASP A 2 -16.14 0.79 -29.16
N ASN A 3 -17.39 1.07 -29.52
CA ASN A 3 -18.36 1.81 -28.71
C ASN A 3 -18.95 0.92 -27.60
N ARG A 4 -18.11 0.34 -26.74
CA ARG A 4 -18.57 -0.26 -25.48
C ARG A 4 -19.13 0.85 -24.61
N SER A 5 -20.44 0.79 -24.29
CA SER A 5 -21.11 1.78 -23.45
C SER A 5 -20.32 1.98 -22.14
N VAL A 6 -20.18 3.23 -21.69
CA VAL A 6 -19.36 3.61 -20.53
C VAL A 6 -19.64 2.72 -19.30
N GLY A 7 -20.90 2.29 -19.11
CA GLY A 7 -21.31 1.38 -18.04
C GLY A 7 -20.68 -0.02 -18.08
N THR A 8 -20.49 -0.61 -19.26
CA THR A 8 -19.87 -1.95 -19.39
C THR A 8 -18.39 -1.94 -18.99
N ARG A 9 -17.67 -0.86 -19.32
CA ARG A 9 -16.28 -0.67 -18.89
C ARG A 9 -16.19 -0.54 -17.38
N GLN A 10 -17.06 0.28 -16.78
CA GLN A 10 -17.09 0.50 -15.34
C GLN A 10 -17.44 -0.78 -14.56
N ALA A 11 -18.47 -1.53 -14.98
CA ALA A 11 -18.83 -2.80 -14.34
C ALA A 11 -17.68 -3.82 -14.39
N ARG A 12 -16.98 -3.92 -15.53
CA ARG A 12 -15.80 -4.80 -15.68
C ARG A 12 -14.67 -4.40 -14.73
N ASP A 13 -14.42 -3.11 -14.58
CA ASP A 13 -13.35 -2.63 -13.69
C ASP A 13 -13.70 -2.87 -12.22
N LEU A 14 -14.97 -2.69 -11.82
CA LEU A 14 -15.44 -3.05 -10.47
C LEU A 14 -15.29 -4.55 -10.20
N LEU A 15 -15.66 -5.42 -11.14
CA LEU A 15 -15.47 -6.88 -11.00
C LEU A 15 -14.00 -7.28 -10.91
N ARG A 16 -13.13 -6.65 -11.71
CA ARG A 16 -11.67 -6.89 -11.65
C ARG A 16 -11.08 -6.48 -10.31
N VAL A 17 -11.55 -5.36 -9.74
CA VAL A 17 -11.12 -4.91 -8.41
C VAL A 17 -11.65 -5.84 -7.32
N ALA A 18 -12.90 -6.28 -7.43
CA ALA A 18 -13.53 -7.15 -6.43
C ALA A 18 -12.92 -8.55 -6.37
N PHE A 19 -12.65 -9.17 -7.52
CA PHE A 19 -12.29 -10.58 -7.57
C PHE A 19 -10.88 -10.85 -8.09
N GLY A 20 -10.23 -9.90 -8.78
CA GLY A 20 -8.97 -10.14 -9.47
C GLY A 20 -7.87 -10.71 -8.58
N PRO A 21 -7.38 -9.97 -7.56
CA PRO A 21 -6.31 -10.45 -6.69
C PRO A 21 -6.69 -11.75 -5.95
N SER A 22 -7.91 -11.81 -5.42
CA SER A 22 -8.39 -12.93 -4.61
C SER A 22 -8.58 -14.23 -5.40
N VAL A 23 -9.10 -14.17 -6.62
CA VAL A 23 -9.29 -15.34 -7.50
C VAL A 23 -7.95 -15.82 -8.05
N VAL A 24 -7.03 -14.91 -8.40
CA VAL A 24 -5.67 -15.30 -8.81
C VAL A 24 -4.97 -16.04 -7.67
N ALA A 25 -5.04 -15.52 -6.44
CA ALA A 25 -4.48 -16.21 -5.29
C ALA A 25 -5.14 -17.57 -5.05
N LEU A 26 -6.47 -17.66 -5.14
CA LEU A 26 -7.19 -18.92 -5.00
C LEU A 26 -6.77 -19.95 -6.05
N GLY A 27 -6.59 -19.53 -7.31
CA GLY A 27 -6.11 -20.40 -8.38
C GLY A 27 -4.68 -20.91 -8.16
N VAL A 28 -3.77 -20.04 -7.71
CA VAL A 28 -2.39 -20.43 -7.37
C VAL A 28 -2.38 -21.40 -6.19
N ILE A 29 -3.14 -21.10 -5.13
CA ILE A 29 -3.25 -21.97 -3.95
C ILE A 29 -3.83 -23.33 -4.36
N ALA A 30 -4.90 -23.35 -5.15
CA ALA A 30 -5.49 -24.59 -5.65
C ALA A 30 -4.47 -25.43 -6.43
N ALA A 31 -3.73 -24.82 -7.36
CA ALA A 31 -2.71 -25.50 -8.14
C ALA A 31 -1.60 -26.09 -7.24
N VAL A 32 -1.04 -25.29 -6.32
CA VAL A 32 0.02 -25.74 -5.40
C VAL A 32 -0.49 -26.87 -4.50
N THR A 33 -1.70 -26.74 -3.96
CA THR A 33 -2.31 -27.75 -3.07
C THR A 33 -2.50 -29.08 -3.78
N LEU A 34 -3.08 -29.06 -4.98
CA LEU A 34 -3.36 -30.26 -5.75
C LEU A 34 -2.07 -30.95 -6.21
N ILE A 35 -1.06 -30.17 -6.63
CA ILE A 35 0.27 -30.69 -6.95
C ILE A 35 0.90 -31.35 -5.72
N GLN A 36 0.82 -30.70 -4.56
CA GLN A 36 1.39 -31.24 -3.32
C GLN A 36 0.71 -32.54 -2.89
N LEU A 37 -0.63 -32.62 -2.95
CA LEU A 37 -1.37 -33.84 -2.63
C LEU A 37 -1.06 -34.97 -3.63
N LEU A 38 -0.95 -34.65 -4.92
CA LEU A 38 -0.59 -35.61 -5.97
C LEU A 38 0.80 -36.20 -5.72
N ILE A 39 1.80 -35.36 -5.45
CA ILE A 39 3.17 -35.80 -5.21
C ILE A 39 3.29 -36.58 -3.91
N ALA A 40 2.53 -36.19 -2.88
CA ALA A 40 2.45 -36.91 -1.62
C ALA A 40 1.62 -38.21 -1.72
N ASN A 41 1.09 -38.56 -2.91
CA ASN A 41 0.20 -39.70 -3.14
C ASN A 41 -0.94 -39.75 -2.09
N SER A 42 -1.49 -38.57 -1.79
CA SER A 42 -2.52 -38.38 -0.76
C SER A 42 -3.92 -38.33 -1.37
N ASP A 43 -4.93 -38.70 -0.58
CA ASP A 43 -6.32 -38.63 -1.01
C ASP A 43 -6.81 -37.19 -1.23
N MET A 44 -7.68 -36.98 -2.21
CA MET A 44 -8.22 -35.65 -2.55
C MET A 44 -9.34 -35.17 -1.62
N THR A 45 -9.77 -35.99 -0.66
CA THR A 45 -10.96 -35.73 0.20
C THR A 45 -10.87 -34.40 0.95
N GLY A 46 -9.68 -34.00 1.40
CA GLY A 46 -9.46 -32.73 2.12
C GLY A 46 -9.07 -31.54 1.26
N ALA A 47 -9.00 -31.69 -0.07
CA ALA A 47 -8.41 -30.67 -0.95
C ALA A 47 -9.13 -29.31 -0.86
N PHE A 48 -10.46 -29.30 -0.92
CA PHE A 48 -11.23 -28.05 -0.85
C PHE A 48 -11.09 -27.35 0.51
N GLY A 49 -11.15 -28.09 1.62
CA GLY A 49 -10.92 -27.56 2.97
C GLY A 49 -9.52 -26.98 3.13
N ALA A 50 -8.49 -27.65 2.57
CA ALA A 50 -7.12 -27.16 2.58
C ALA A 50 -6.95 -25.88 1.75
N ILE A 51 -7.50 -25.83 0.53
CA ILE A 51 -7.46 -24.65 -0.35
C ILE A 51 -8.13 -23.45 0.32
N ALA A 52 -9.32 -23.64 0.89
CA ALA A 52 -10.04 -22.59 1.59
C ALA A 52 -9.28 -22.10 2.83
N SER A 53 -8.70 -23.03 3.61
CA SER A 53 -7.90 -22.70 4.79
C SER A 53 -6.64 -21.92 4.43
N MET A 54 -5.92 -22.32 3.39
CA MET A 54 -4.74 -21.59 2.89
C MET A 54 -5.10 -20.21 2.35
N TRP A 55 -6.25 -20.08 1.67
CA TRP A 55 -6.72 -18.77 1.20
C TRP A 55 -7.02 -17.82 2.36
N LEU A 56 -7.64 -18.31 3.44
CA LEU A 56 -7.78 -17.53 4.68
C LEU A 56 -6.43 -17.25 5.36
N GLY A 57 -5.49 -18.20 5.31
CA GLY A 57 -4.13 -18.01 5.84
C GLY A 57 -3.35 -16.88 5.14
N VAL A 58 -3.52 -16.69 3.83
CA VAL A 58 -3.01 -15.52 3.11
C VAL A 58 -3.55 -14.19 3.68
N HIS A 59 -4.68 -14.21 4.37
CA HIS A 59 -5.29 -13.05 5.03
C HIS A 59 -5.05 -13.03 6.55
N GLN A 60 -3.98 -13.70 7.02
CA GLN A 60 -3.57 -13.70 8.43
C GLN A 60 -4.59 -14.35 9.38
N VAL A 61 -5.38 -15.30 8.88
CA VAL A 61 -6.31 -16.10 9.67
C VAL A 61 -5.61 -17.40 10.07
N PRO A 62 -5.40 -17.68 11.37
CA PRO A 62 -4.73 -18.90 11.79
C PRO A 62 -5.50 -20.16 11.42
N VAL A 63 -4.74 -21.21 11.13
CA VAL A 63 -5.27 -22.54 10.83
C VAL A 63 -4.95 -23.45 12.01
N SER A 64 -5.96 -24.14 12.54
CA SER A 64 -5.78 -25.06 13.66
C SER A 64 -6.03 -26.50 13.22
N ILE A 65 -5.05 -27.37 13.50
CA ILE A 65 -5.09 -28.79 13.16
C ILE A 65 -4.76 -29.60 14.42
N GLY A 66 -5.65 -30.51 14.81
CA GLY A 66 -5.46 -31.38 15.98
C GLY A 66 -5.22 -30.59 17.28
N GLY A 67 -5.88 -29.44 17.43
CA GLY A 67 -5.74 -28.54 18.59
C GLY A 67 -4.46 -27.68 18.61
N ARG A 68 -3.63 -27.73 17.57
CA ARG A 68 -2.43 -26.89 17.42
C ARG A 68 -2.68 -25.78 16.41
N GLU A 69 -2.41 -24.54 16.81
CA GLU A 69 -2.59 -23.35 15.98
C GLU A 69 -1.33 -23.07 15.16
N LEU A 70 -1.49 -22.90 13.85
CA LEU A 70 -0.51 -22.32 12.92
C LEU A 70 -0.95 -20.88 12.64
N GLY A 71 -0.49 -19.97 13.49
CA GLY A 71 -0.82 -18.55 13.44
C GLY A 71 0.31 -17.65 12.93
N VAL A 72 1.54 -18.15 12.87
CA VAL A 72 2.66 -17.43 12.24
C VAL A 72 2.56 -17.63 10.74
N MET A 73 1.84 -16.75 10.05
CA MET A 73 1.67 -16.85 8.59
C MET A 73 2.83 -16.17 7.85
N PRO A 74 3.24 -16.69 6.68
CA PRO A 74 4.22 -16.01 5.85
C PRO A 74 3.68 -14.66 5.40
N LEU A 75 4.50 -13.61 5.54
CA LEU A 75 4.11 -12.24 5.19
C LEU A 75 4.09 -12.01 3.68
N LEU A 76 4.86 -12.76 2.88
CA LEU A 76 4.95 -12.50 1.44
C LEU A 76 3.58 -12.62 0.73
N PRO A 77 2.77 -13.68 0.93
CA PRO A 77 1.45 -13.78 0.32
C PRO A 77 0.51 -12.62 0.68
N VAL A 78 0.45 -12.20 1.94
CA VAL A 78 -0.42 -11.09 2.36
C VAL A 78 0.03 -9.77 1.73
N LEU A 79 1.35 -9.53 1.64
CA LEU A 79 1.91 -8.35 0.98
C LEU A 79 1.59 -8.33 -0.52
N LEU A 80 1.64 -9.47 -1.20
CA LEU A 80 1.22 -9.61 -2.59
C LEU A 80 -0.28 -9.34 -2.77
N MET A 81 -1.11 -9.77 -1.82
CA MET A 81 -2.55 -9.48 -1.83
C MET A 81 -2.83 -7.98 -1.65
N VAL A 82 -2.16 -7.33 -0.70
CA VAL A 82 -2.24 -5.87 -0.49
C VAL A 82 -1.80 -5.13 -1.75
N TRP A 83 -0.68 -5.54 -2.36
CA TRP A 83 -0.16 -4.94 -3.59
C TRP A 83 -1.11 -5.13 -4.78
N GLY A 84 -1.64 -6.34 -4.97
CA GLY A 84 -2.59 -6.65 -6.04
C GLY A 84 -3.86 -5.80 -5.92
N THR A 85 -4.42 -5.72 -4.72
CA THR A 85 -5.57 -4.86 -4.40
C THR A 85 -5.25 -3.39 -4.64
N ALA A 86 -4.10 -2.90 -4.17
CA ALA A 86 -3.68 -1.51 -4.38
C ALA A 86 -3.55 -1.16 -5.86
N ARG A 87 -2.95 -2.04 -6.68
CA ARG A 87 -2.81 -1.81 -8.12
C ARG A 87 -4.15 -1.77 -8.85
N THR A 88 -5.04 -2.73 -8.59
CA THR A 88 -6.35 -2.76 -9.25
C THR A 88 -7.20 -1.57 -8.83
N THR A 89 -7.20 -1.21 -7.55
CA THR A 89 -7.87 0.00 -7.05
C THR A 89 -7.28 1.27 -7.66
N ALA A 90 -5.95 1.42 -7.73
CA ALA A 90 -5.31 2.60 -8.32
C ALA A 90 -5.67 2.77 -9.80
N ALA A 91 -5.64 1.67 -10.57
CA ALA A 91 -5.99 1.67 -11.98
C ALA A 91 -7.45 2.15 -12.18
N ALA A 92 -8.39 1.61 -11.40
CA ALA A 92 -9.80 2.00 -11.47
C ALA A 92 -10.08 3.41 -10.90
N ALA A 93 -9.27 3.91 -9.97
CA ALA A 93 -9.47 5.21 -9.32
C ALA A 93 -8.85 6.40 -10.09
N SER A 94 -7.79 6.17 -10.87
CA SER A 94 -6.95 7.21 -11.49
C SER A 94 -7.70 8.29 -12.28
N ARG A 95 -8.76 7.93 -13.02
CA ARG A 95 -9.58 8.84 -13.84
C ARG A 95 -11.05 8.89 -13.41
N SER A 96 -11.33 8.45 -12.19
CA SER A 96 -12.69 8.29 -11.69
C SER A 96 -13.12 9.45 -10.79
N SER A 97 -14.41 9.76 -10.78
CA SER A 97 -14.98 10.71 -9.82
C SER A 97 -14.98 10.12 -8.41
N TRP A 98 -15.07 10.96 -7.38
CA TRP A 98 -15.14 10.51 -5.98
C TRP A 98 -16.34 9.58 -5.70
N PHE A 99 -17.45 9.75 -6.43
CA PHE A 99 -18.58 8.82 -6.37
C PHE A 99 -18.20 7.42 -6.85
N VAL A 100 -17.50 7.32 -7.98
CA VAL A 100 -17.05 6.03 -8.53
C VAL A 100 -15.98 5.40 -7.64
N ILE A 101 -15.07 6.19 -7.07
CA ILE A 101 -14.04 5.69 -6.15
C ILE A 101 -14.67 5.00 -4.94
N ARG A 102 -15.79 5.50 -4.40
CA ARG A 102 -16.51 4.83 -3.31
C ARG A 102 -16.98 3.42 -3.71
N TRP A 103 -17.47 3.26 -4.93
CA TRP A 103 -17.85 1.95 -5.48
C TRP A 103 -16.64 1.06 -5.73
N VAL A 104 -15.53 1.61 -6.23
CA VAL A 104 -14.26 0.86 -6.38
C VAL A 104 -13.79 0.32 -5.04
N VAL A 105 -13.79 1.14 -3.98
CA VAL A 105 -13.43 0.71 -2.63
C VAL A 105 -14.44 -0.32 -2.11
N ALA A 106 -15.75 -0.08 -2.25
CA ALA A 106 -16.77 -1.05 -1.84
C ALA A 106 -16.61 -2.41 -2.55
N SER A 107 -16.27 -2.40 -3.85
CA SER A 107 -15.97 -3.61 -4.61
C SER A 107 -14.70 -4.30 -4.12
N ALA A 108 -13.62 -3.54 -3.87
CA ALA A 108 -12.36 -4.08 -3.33
C ALA A 108 -12.51 -4.79 -1.99
N LEU A 109 -13.50 -4.39 -1.19
CA LEU A 109 -13.81 -5.01 0.10
C LEU A 109 -14.86 -6.13 -0.05
N GLY A 110 -15.93 -5.89 -0.82
CA GLY A 110 -17.07 -6.80 -0.90
C GLY A 110 -16.76 -8.14 -1.58
N GLY A 111 -15.99 -8.12 -2.67
CA GLY A 111 -15.63 -9.35 -3.40
C GLY A 111 -14.84 -10.34 -2.54
N PRO A 112 -13.76 -9.92 -1.88
CA PRO A 112 -12.98 -10.80 -1.01
C PRO A 112 -13.75 -11.25 0.24
N LEU A 113 -14.61 -10.41 0.81
CA LEU A 113 -15.47 -10.81 1.93
C LEU A 113 -16.47 -11.90 1.51
N LEU A 114 -17.01 -11.83 0.29
CA LEU A 114 -17.84 -12.91 -0.25
C LEU A 114 -17.04 -14.22 -0.37
N ILE A 115 -15.81 -14.15 -0.89
CA ILE A 115 -14.93 -15.33 -0.97
C ILE A 115 -14.62 -15.87 0.43
N ALA A 116 -14.40 -15.01 1.42
CA ALA A 116 -14.17 -15.40 2.80
C ALA A 116 -15.37 -16.16 3.40
N ALA A 117 -16.59 -15.69 3.15
CA ALA A 117 -17.81 -16.39 3.58
C ALA A 117 -17.92 -17.79 2.95
N LEU A 118 -17.62 -17.90 1.65
CA LEU A 118 -17.60 -19.19 0.94
C LEU A 118 -16.49 -20.11 1.49
N ALA A 119 -15.29 -19.57 1.74
CA ALA A 119 -14.18 -20.32 2.30
C ALA A 119 -14.53 -20.87 3.69
N LEU A 120 -15.12 -20.05 4.57
CA LEU A 120 -15.58 -20.49 5.88
C LEU A 120 -16.64 -21.60 5.77
N ALA A 121 -17.61 -21.47 4.85
CA ALA A 121 -18.61 -22.51 4.62
C ALA A 121 -17.97 -23.83 4.15
N VAL A 122 -17.03 -23.77 3.22
CA VAL A 122 -16.28 -24.94 2.72
C VAL A 122 -15.44 -25.58 3.84
N ILE A 123 -14.78 -24.79 4.69
CA ILE A 123 -14.02 -25.32 5.82
C ILE A 123 -14.95 -25.96 6.84
N HIS A 124 -16.11 -25.36 7.10
CA HIS A 124 -17.10 -25.92 8.03
C HIS A 124 -17.65 -27.26 7.56
N ASP A 125 -17.96 -27.37 6.27
CA ASP A 125 -18.34 -28.63 5.66
C ASP A 125 -17.21 -29.67 5.75
N ALA A 126 -15.98 -29.29 5.38
CA ALA A 126 -14.82 -30.17 5.45
C ALA A 126 -14.48 -30.65 6.88
N ALA A 127 -14.61 -29.77 7.88
CA ALA A 127 -14.38 -30.08 9.29
C ALA A 127 -15.40 -31.09 9.86
N SER A 128 -16.59 -31.21 9.25
CA SER A 128 -17.57 -32.22 9.65
C SER A 128 -17.11 -33.65 9.33
N VAL A 129 -16.22 -33.80 8.33
CA VAL A 129 -15.65 -35.09 7.90
C VAL A 129 -14.24 -35.27 8.44
N ILE A 130 -13.43 -34.20 8.44
CA ILE A 130 -12.03 -34.20 8.90
C ILE A 130 -11.98 -33.58 10.29
N THR A 131 -12.15 -34.42 11.32
CA THR A 131 -12.29 -33.97 12.72
C THR A 131 -11.06 -33.27 13.29
N GLU A 132 -9.89 -33.44 12.67
CA GLU A 132 -8.67 -32.72 13.05
C GLU A 132 -8.67 -31.27 12.57
N LEU A 133 -9.38 -30.95 11.48
CA LEU A 133 -9.46 -29.59 10.94
C LEU A 133 -10.50 -28.78 11.73
N GLN A 134 -10.08 -27.65 12.27
CA GLN A 134 -10.98 -26.78 13.02
C GLN A 134 -11.42 -25.59 12.16
N THR A 135 -12.70 -25.25 12.21
CA THR A 135 -13.21 -24.02 11.60
C THR A 135 -12.67 -22.79 12.33
N PRO A 136 -12.02 -21.86 11.62
CA PRO A 136 -11.61 -20.60 12.20
C PRO A 136 -12.81 -19.78 12.69
N ASP A 137 -12.57 -18.91 13.67
CA ASP A 137 -13.55 -17.93 14.09
C ASP A 137 -13.93 -17.00 12.93
N ALA A 138 -15.24 -16.88 12.66
CA ALA A 138 -15.74 -16.12 11.53
C ALA A 138 -15.40 -14.63 11.65
N SER A 139 -15.46 -14.06 12.87
CA SER A 139 -15.17 -12.63 13.08
C SER A 139 -13.71 -12.31 12.78
N ARG A 140 -12.78 -13.17 13.21
CA ARG A 140 -11.34 -13.08 12.93
C ARG A 140 -11.08 -13.24 11.43
N ALA A 141 -11.75 -14.17 10.77
CA ALA A 141 -11.61 -14.39 9.33
C ALA A 141 -12.05 -13.17 8.51
N PHE A 142 -13.24 -12.63 8.78
CA PHE A 142 -13.72 -11.42 8.11
C PHE A 142 -12.87 -10.19 8.44
N ALA A 143 -12.40 -10.05 9.69
CA ALA A 143 -11.54 -8.94 10.09
C ALA A 143 -10.19 -8.96 9.37
N GLY A 144 -9.55 -10.14 9.26
CA GLY A 144 -8.30 -10.30 8.52
C GLY A 144 -8.45 -9.92 7.05
N VAL A 145 -9.45 -10.48 6.37
CA VAL A 145 -9.75 -10.19 4.95
C VAL A 145 -10.08 -8.70 4.75
N LEU A 146 -10.92 -8.13 5.61
CA LEU A 146 -11.26 -6.70 5.57
C LEU A 146 -10.02 -5.84 5.73
N ALA A 147 -9.15 -6.14 6.69
CA ALA A 147 -7.94 -5.36 6.97
C ALA A 147 -6.98 -5.36 5.77
N VAL A 148 -6.68 -6.54 5.21
CA VAL A 148 -5.78 -6.69 4.05
C VAL A 148 -6.29 -5.87 2.86
N HIS A 149 -7.56 -6.03 2.51
CA HIS A 149 -8.13 -5.35 1.35
C HIS A 149 -8.41 -3.85 1.61
N ALA A 150 -8.69 -3.44 2.85
CA ALA A 150 -8.79 -2.03 3.21
C ALA A 150 -7.44 -1.32 3.11
N ILE A 151 -6.37 -1.93 3.61
CA ILE A 151 -5.00 -1.40 3.46
C ILE A 151 -4.66 -1.30 1.97
N GLY A 152 -4.91 -2.35 1.20
CA GLY A 152 -4.70 -2.35 -0.25
C GLY A 152 -5.48 -1.23 -0.96
N ALA A 153 -6.78 -1.11 -0.69
CA ALA A 153 -7.63 -0.09 -1.31
C ALA A 153 -7.19 1.34 -0.93
N LEU A 154 -6.82 1.58 0.33
CA LEU A 154 -6.30 2.88 0.80
C LEU A 154 -5.00 3.24 0.07
N ILE A 155 -4.05 2.30 -0.03
CA ILE A 155 -2.81 2.49 -0.79
C ILE A 155 -3.13 2.76 -2.27
N GLY A 156 -4.07 2.01 -2.86
CA GLY A 156 -4.48 2.19 -4.26
C GLY A 156 -5.07 3.57 -4.55
N VAL A 157 -5.93 4.08 -3.66
CA VAL A 157 -6.48 5.45 -3.77
C VAL A 157 -5.38 6.51 -3.62
N ALA A 158 -4.40 6.28 -2.73
CA ALA A 158 -3.25 7.17 -2.56
C ALA A 158 -2.34 7.16 -3.81
N MET A 159 -2.05 5.98 -4.38
CA MET A 159 -1.27 5.80 -5.61
C MET A 159 -1.93 6.48 -6.82
N ALA A 160 -3.26 6.51 -6.88
CA ALA A 160 -4.01 7.23 -7.90
C ALA A 160 -3.93 8.77 -7.76
N GLY A 161 -3.18 9.29 -6.78
CA GLY A 161 -3.03 10.73 -6.52
C GLY A 161 -4.29 11.40 -5.98
N ARG A 162 -5.34 10.63 -5.67
CA ARG A 162 -6.66 11.19 -5.29
C ARG A 162 -6.62 11.88 -3.93
N LEU A 163 -5.80 11.38 -3.01
CA LEU A 163 -5.63 11.99 -1.69
C LEU A 163 -5.11 13.44 -1.78
N LEU A 164 -4.32 13.75 -2.82
CA LEU A 164 -3.80 15.11 -3.06
C LEU A 164 -4.84 16.09 -3.59
N THR A 165 -6.01 15.60 -4.03
CA THR A 165 -7.10 16.49 -4.47
C THR A 165 -7.95 17.01 -3.30
N LEU A 166 -7.69 16.52 -2.08
CA LEU A 166 -8.42 16.95 -0.89
C LEU A 166 -7.85 18.23 -0.30
N SER A 167 -8.71 19.22 -0.05
CA SER A 167 -8.32 20.55 0.45
C SER A 167 -7.71 20.56 1.86
N TRP A 168 -8.00 19.54 2.67
CA TRP A 168 -7.50 19.41 4.05
C TRP A 168 -6.16 18.68 4.15
N VAL A 169 -5.66 18.11 3.05
CA VAL A 169 -4.40 17.36 3.02
C VAL A 169 -3.23 18.33 2.83
N PRO A 170 -2.27 18.42 3.78
CA PRO A 170 -1.14 19.31 3.61
C PRO A 170 -0.27 18.89 2.42
N HIS A 171 0.16 19.87 1.61
CA HIS A 171 0.99 19.64 0.42
C HIS A 171 2.31 18.89 0.70
N TRP A 172 2.82 18.92 1.94
CA TRP A 172 4.05 18.23 2.33
C TRP A 172 3.84 16.77 2.75
N LEU A 173 2.59 16.32 2.93
CA LEU A 173 2.27 14.97 3.40
C LEU A 173 2.79 13.86 2.47
N PRO A 174 2.67 13.95 1.13
CA PRO A 174 3.25 12.95 0.24
C PRO A 174 4.76 12.83 0.39
N GLU A 175 5.48 13.93 0.64
CA GLU A 175 6.91 13.84 0.93
C GLU A 175 7.20 13.10 2.23
N SER A 176 6.36 13.23 3.26
CA SER A 176 6.46 12.42 4.48
C SER A 176 6.25 10.94 4.21
N LEU A 177 5.25 10.59 3.39
CA LEU A 177 5.00 9.19 3.02
C LEU A 177 6.16 8.59 2.20
N ARG A 178 6.74 9.36 1.26
CA ARG A 178 7.94 8.93 0.53
C ARG A 178 9.14 8.77 1.46
N ALA A 179 9.28 9.63 2.47
CA ALA A 179 10.35 9.53 3.47
C ALA A 179 10.17 8.31 4.38
N ALA A 180 8.94 8.04 4.84
CA ALA A 180 8.62 6.82 5.57
C ALA A 180 8.93 5.56 4.75
N ALA A 181 8.50 5.52 3.48
CA ALA A 181 8.80 4.41 2.59
C ALA A 181 10.32 4.23 2.38
N ALA A 182 11.08 5.31 2.17
CA ALA A 182 12.53 5.24 2.03
C ALA A 182 13.20 4.67 3.29
N GLY A 183 12.82 5.14 4.48
CA GLY A 183 13.35 4.63 5.75
C GLY A 183 13.00 3.15 6.00
N VAL A 184 11.74 2.77 5.79
CA VAL A 184 11.27 1.38 5.96
C VAL A 184 11.96 0.44 4.97
N LEU A 185 12.05 0.82 3.70
CA LEU A 185 12.73 0.02 2.67
C LEU A 185 14.24 -0.09 2.94
N ALA A 186 14.88 0.98 3.41
CA ALA A 186 16.28 0.93 3.84
C ALA A 186 16.48 -0.01 5.02
N LEU A 187 15.60 0.05 6.04
CA LEU A 187 15.66 -0.80 7.22
C LEU A 187 15.48 -2.28 6.85
N LEU A 188 14.45 -2.61 6.08
CA LEU A 188 14.19 -3.97 5.62
C LEU A 188 15.30 -4.48 4.68
N GLY A 189 15.78 -3.62 3.78
CA GLY A 189 16.85 -3.97 2.83
C GLY A 189 18.18 -4.27 3.54
N LEU A 190 18.60 -3.41 4.47
CA LEU A 190 19.80 -3.63 5.27
C LEU A 190 19.64 -4.82 6.23
N SER A 191 18.45 -5.02 6.81
CA SER A 191 18.13 -6.22 7.58
C SER A 191 18.22 -7.48 6.72
N GLY A 192 17.87 -7.39 5.43
CA GLY A 192 18.04 -8.48 4.48
C GLY A 192 19.49 -8.81 4.17
N VAL A 193 20.35 -7.78 4.08
CA VAL A 193 21.81 -7.98 3.96
C VAL A 193 22.35 -8.70 5.19
N VAL A 194 21.91 -8.30 6.40
CA VAL A 194 22.30 -8.97 7.66
C VAL A 194 21.81 -10.42 7.68
N ALA A 195 20.54 -10.68 7.36
CA ALA A 195 19.97 -12.02 7.36
C ALA A 195 20.66 -12.94 6.34
N ALA A 196 20.91 -12.44 5.12
CA ALA A 196 21.63 -13.18 4.09
C ALA A 196 23.09 -13.46 4.51
N GLY A 197 23.78 -12.46 5.06
CA GLY A 197 25.12 -12.64 5.62
C GLY A 197 25.14 -13.69 6.74
N SER A 198 24.13 -13.68 7.61
CA SER A 198 23.97 -14.68 8.66
C SER A 198 23.76 -16.09 8.09
N ILE A 199 22.92 -16.26 7.07
CA ILE A 199 22.74 -17.56 6.38
C ILE A 199 24.06 -18.07 5.78
N VAL A 200 24.86 -17.18 5.17
CA VAL A 200 26.16 -17.54 4.60
C VAL A 200 27.13 -17.99 5.69
N VAL A 201 27.16 -17.29 6.83
CA VAL A 201 27.99 -17.67 7.98
C VAL A 201 27.52 -19.01 8.56
N HIS A 202 26.21 -19.24 8.65
CA HIS A 202 25.59 -20.46 9.17
C HIS A 202 25.23 -21.46 8.06
N TRP A 203 26.04 -21.54 7.00
CA TRP A 203 25.80 -22.41 5.85
C TRP A 203 25.60 -23.87 6.25
N GLY A 204 26.37 -24.36 7.22
CA GLY A 204 26.24 -25.72 7.76
C GLY A 204 24.84 -25.98 8.33
N THR A 205 24.36 -25.09 9.20
CA THR A 205 22.99 -25.17 9.76
C THR A 205 21.92 -25.12 8.67
N MET A 206 22.09 -24.24 7.69
CA MET A 206 21.16 -24.15 6.56
C MET A 206 21.14 -25.44 5.74
N HIS A 207 22.30 -26.06 5.49
CA HIS A 207 22.39 -27.37 4.84
C HIS A 207 21.71 -28.48 5.65
N ASP A 208 21.96 -28.55 6.95
CA ASP A 208 21.34 -29.53 7.85
C ASP A 208 19.81 -29.40 7.88
N LEU A 209 19.30 -28.16 7.85
CA LEU A 209 17.85 -27.87 7.80
C LEU A 209 17.20 -28.30 6.47
N PHE A 210 17.94 -28.31 5.37
CA PHE A 210 17.46 -28.94 4.12
C PHE A 210 17.52 -30.46 4.17
N GLY A 211 18.41 -31.02 5.01
CA GLY A 211 18.60 -32.46 5.20
C GLY A 211 17.44 -33.18 5.91
N ILE A 212 16.38 -32.46 6.34
CA ILE A 212 15.18 -33.10 6.91
C ILE A 212 14.39 -33.91 5.87
N THR A 213 14.70 -33.74 4.58
CA THR A 213 14.09 -34.50 3.49
C THR A 213 15.14 -34.92 2.47
N ASP A 214 15.09 -36.20 2.10
CA ASP A 214 15.94 -36.77 1.05
C ASP A 214 15.40 -36.53 -0.37
N SER A 215 14.21 -35.93 -0.49
CA SER A 215 13.55 -35.72 -1.77
C SER A 215 13.88 -34.35 -2.38
N MET A 216 14.21 -34.32 -3.67
CA MET A 216 14.43 -33.05 -4.40
C MET A 216 13.20 -32.14 -4.37
N PHE A 217 12.01 -32.73 -4.46
CA PHE A 217 10.77 -31.96 -4.36
C PHE A 217 10.56 -31.40 -2.95
N GLY A 218 10.86 -32.17 -1.89
CA GLY A 218 10.81 -31.68 -0.51
C GLY A 218 11.77 -30.50 -0.29
N GLN A 219 13.00 -30.59 -0.80
CA GLN A 219 13.97 -29.49 -0.73
C GLN A 219 13.47 -28.25 -1.48
N PHE A 220 12.86 -28.43 -2.66
CA PHE A 220 12.23 -27.32 -3.40
C PHE A 220 11.07 -26.70 -2.60
N SER A 221 10.20 -27.50 -1.99
CA SER A 221 9.10 -27.00 -1.16
C SER A 221 9.61 -26.25 0.08
N LEU A 222 10.70 -26.71 0.71
CA LEU A 222 11.34 -25.98 1.82
C LEU A 222 11.98 -24.67 1.36
N ALA A 223 12.56 -24.63 0.16
CA ALA A 223 13.09 -23.40 -0.42
C ALA A 223 11.97 -22.40 -0.73
N LEU A 224 10.86 -22.87 -1.30
CA LEU A 224 9.67 -22.04 -1.55
C LEU A 224 9.09 -21.51 -0.24
N LEU A 225 8.91 -22.38 0.76
CA LEU A 225 8.43 -21.99 2.08
C LEU A 225 9.35 -20.93 2.71
N SER A 226 10.67 -21.17 2.66
CA SER A 226 11.69 -20.23 3.13
C SER A 226 11.57 -18.87 2.44
N ALA A 227 11.36 -18.86 1.12
CA ALA A 227 11.16 -17.63 0.35
C ALA A 227 9.89 -16.86 0.78
N LEU A 228 8.79 -17.57 1.07
CA LEU A 228 7.55 -16.95 1.55
C LEU A 228 7.71 -16.29 2.94
N TYR A 229 8.59 -16.84 3.78
CA TYR A 229 8.90 -16.33 5.12
C TYR A 229 10.03 -15.29 5.17
N ILE A 230 10.69 -14.98 4.04
CA ILE A 230 11.74 -13.94 4.01
C ILE A 230 11.27 -12.65 4.67
N PRO A 231 10.08 -12.07 4.36
CA PRO A 231 9.68 -10.82 4.99
C PRO A 231 9.48 -10.92 6.51
N ASN A 232 9.08 -12.08 7.05
CA ASN A 232 9.03 -12.30 8.50
C ASN A 232 10.43 -12.21 9.12
N VAL A 233 11.42 -12.86 8.49
CA VAL A 233 12.82 -12.82 8.95
C VAL A 233 13.40 -11.41 8.84
N LEU A 234 13.07 -10.65 7.79
CA LEU A 234 13.47 -9.24 7.66
C LEU A 234 12.92 -8.39 8.80
N VAL A 235 11.65 -8.58 9.18
CA VAL A 235 11.01 -7.85 10.27
C VAL A 235 11.63 -8.22 11.63
N GLY A 236 11.86 -9.51 11.87
CA GLY A 236 12.57 -9.97 13.08
C GLY A 236 13.99 -9.40 13.17
N THR A 237 14.73 -9.42 12.06
CA THR A 237 16.09 -8.84 11.99
C THR A 237 16.06 -7.33 12.19
N ALA A 238 15.06 -6.64 11.65
CA ALA A 238 14.86 -5.21 11.87
C ALA A 238 14.57 -4.91 13.34
N ALA A 239 13.81 -5.76 14.05
CA ALA A 239 13.57 -5.61 15.48
C ALA A 239 14.86 -5.71 16.29
N VAL A 240 15.71 -6.70 15.98
CA VAL A 240 17.04 -6.81 16.58
C VAL A 240 17.87 -5.56 16.26
N ALA A 241 17.89 -5.10 15.00
CA ALA A 241 18.69 -3.96 14.54
C ALA A 241 18.34 -2.63 15.20
N VAL A 242 17.06 -2.38 15.49
CA VAL A 242 16.65 -1.15 16.22
C VAL A 242 16.87 -1.24 17.73
N GLY A 243 17.37 -2.37 18.24
CA GLY A 243 17.62 -2.62 19.66
C GLY A 243 16.43 -3.19 20.43
N SER A 244 15.38 -3.63 19.73
CA SER A 244 14.27 -4.40 20.29
C SER A 244 14.64 -5.90 20.34
N SER A 245 13.65 -6.78 20.43
CA SER A 245 13.81 -8.22 20.41
C SER A 245 12.81 -8.92 19.50
N ALA A 246 13.24 -10.04 18.92
CA ALA A 246 12.40 -11.03 18.25
C ALA A 246 12.45 -12.33 19.05
N HIS A 247 11.34 -13.04 19.15
CA HIS A 247 11.25 -14.28 19.93
C HIS A 247 10.57 -15.39 19.16
N ILE A 248 10.99 -16.62 19.46
CA ILE A 248 10.39 -17.87 18.99
C ILE A 248 10.25 -18.77 20.21
N GLY A 249 9.05 -18.80 20.80
CA GLY A 249 8.82 -19.51 22.05
C GLY A 249 9.66 -18.94 23.19
N LEU A 250 10.55 -19.77 23.73
CA LEU A 250 11.49 -19.39 24.78
C LEU A 250 12.79 -18.77 24.21
N ALA A 251 13.05 -18.94 22.92
CA ALA A 251 14.22 -18.35 22.28
C ALA A 251 14.00 -16.85 22.08
N ASN A 252 14.97 -16.02 22.48
CA ASN A 252 14.87 -14.57 22.41
C ASN A 252 16.14 -13.98 21.78
N PHE A 253 15.96 -13.13 20.78
CA PHE A 253 17.02 -12.56 19.96
C PHE A 253 16.96 -11.04 20.09
N SER A 254 18.01 -10.43 20.64
CA SER A 254 18.19 -8.98 20.72
C SER A 254 19.63 -8.62 20.40
N SER A 255 19.88 -7.36 20.05
CA SER A 255 21.24 -6.84 19.86
C SER A 255 22.10 -6.98 21.12
N PHE A 256 21.49 -7.02 22.31
CA PHE A 256 22.24 -7.04 23.57
C PHE A 256 22.35 -8.43 24.19
N THR A 257 21.38 -9.31 23.91
CA THR A 257 21.31 -10.64 24.52
C THR A 257 20.70 -11.62 23.52
N VAL A 258 21.27 -12.82 23.41
CA VAL A 258 20.66 -13.93 22.67
C VAL A 258 20.49 -15.10 23.62
N LEU A 259 19.24 -15.54 23.75
CA LEU A 259 18.85 -16.73 24.49
C LEU A 259 18.40 -17.78 23.47
N GLY A 260 19.14 -18.88 23.39
CA GLY A 260 18.80 -19.99 22.50
C GLY A 260 17.58 -20.76 22.98
N GLY A 261 17.02 -21.56 22.09
CA GLY A 261 15.90 -22.46 22.36
C GLY A 261 15.58 -23.27 21.11
N ASP A 262 14.59 -24.15 21.22
CA ASP A 262 14.12 -24.94 20.08
C ASP A 262 13.43 -24.03 19.07
N ILE A 263 13.91 -24.04 17.83
CA ILE A 263 13.35 -23.28 16.71
C ILE A 263 12.84 -24.22 15.61
N PRO A 264 11.83 -23.81 14.83
CA PRO A 264 11.33 -24.61 13.73
C PRO A 264 12.43 -24.97 12.72
N ALA A 265 12.40 -26.21 12.22
CA ALA A 265 13.34 -26.69 11.23
C ALA A 265 12.99 -26.19 9.82
N VAL A 266 13.05 -24.87 9.60
CA VAL A 266 12.86 -24.25 8.28
C VAL A 266 14.15 -23.54 7.85
N PRO A 267 14.69 -23.79 6.64
CA PRO A 267 16.02 -23.30 6.25
C PRO A 267 16.23 -21.78 6.38
N VAL A 268 15.20 -20.96 6.17
CA VAL A 268 15.29 -19.50 6.34
C VAL A 268 15.71 -19.07 7.76
N LEU A 269 15.42 -19.89 8.78
CA LEU A 269 15.80 -19.61 10.16
C LEU A 269 17.27 -19.92 10.46
N ALA A 270 18.06 -20.42 9.50
CA ALA A 270 19.51 -20.42 9.62
C ALA A 270 20.10 -19.00 9.74
N ALA A 271 19.32 -17.95 9.41
CA ALA A 271 19.69 -16.57 9.68
C ALA A 271 19.76 -16.22 11.17
N VAL A 272 19.14 -17.02 12.04
CA VAL A 272 19.05 -16.77 13.48
C VAL A 272 20.44 -16.90 14.12
N PRO A 273 20.92 -15.91 14.87
CA PRO A 273 22.23 -15.96 15.49
C PRO A 273 22.29 -16.99 16.62
N THR A 274 23.45 -17.63 16.77
CA THR A 274 23.73 -18.53 17.89
C THR A 274 24.31 -17.76 19.09
N PRO A 275 23.94 -18.09 20.35
CA PRO A 275 24.56 -17.47 21.51
C PRO A 275 26.05 -17.83 21.63
N PRO A 276 26.94 -16.89 22.02
CA PRO A 276 26.70 -15.45 22.20
C PRO A 276 26.80 -14.66 20.88
N LEU A 277 26.03 -13.57 20.75
CA LEU A 277 26.00 -12.71 19.55
C LEU A 277 27.37 -12.07 19.19
N GLY A 278 28.28 -11.94 20.17
CA GLY A 278 29.57 -11.28 19.98
C GLY A 278 29.44 -9.75 19.74
N PRO A 279 30.49 -9.08 19.22
CA PRO A 279 30.52 -7.61 19.08
C PRO A 279 29.70 -7.06 17.89
N ILE A 280 29.00 -7.91 17.14
CA ILE A 280 28.26 -7.52 15.92
C ILE A 280 27.05 -6.61 16.21
N TRP A 281 26.62 -6.50 17.48
CA TRP A 281 25.54 -5.63 17.91
C TRP A 281 25.71 -4.17 17.46
N VAL A 282 26.94 -3.67 17.39
CA VAL A 282 27.22 -2.31 16.88
C VAL A 282 26.82 -2.19 15.41
N ALA A 283 27.15 -3.19 14.59
CA ALA A 283 26.78 -3.22 13.17
C ALA A 283 25.26 -3.28 13.00
N LEU A 284 24.54 -3.99 13.88
CA LEU A 284 23.09 -4.04 13.89
C LEU A 284 22.48 -2.66 14.22
N LEU A 285 23.02 -1.92 15.20
CA LEU A 285 22.55 -0.56 15.49
C LEU A 285 22.89 0.44 14.37
N ILE A 286 24.01 0.25 13.66
CA ILE A 286 24.36 1.05 12.48
C ILE A 286 23.29 0.89 11.39
N VAL A 287 22.70 -0.31 11.22
CA VAL A 287 21.59 -0.51 10.27
C VAL A 287 20.41 0.40 10.60
N ALA A 288 20.01 0.50 11.86
CA ALA A 288 18.94 1.41 12.28
C ALA A 288 19.30 2.88 12.02
N ALA A 289 20.54 3.29 12.35
CA ALA A 289 21.03 4.65 12.12
C ALA A 289 21.06 5.01 10.62
N VAL A 290 21.61 4.15 9.76
CA VAL A 290 21.68 4.38 8.30
C VAL A 290 20.28 4.47 7.68
N SER A 291 19.35 3.64 8.15
CA SER A 291 17.96 3.68 7.69
C SER A 291 17.26 4.99 8.07
N ALA A 292 17.54 5.48 9.28
CA ALA A 292 17.07 6.79 9.74
C ALA A 292 17.68 7.95 8.92
N VAL A 293 18.95 7.84 8.52
CA VAL A 293 19.60 8.80 7.61
C VAL A 293 18.88 8.81 6.26
N ALA A 294 18.54 7.66 5.69
CA ALA A 294 17.81 7.59 4.41
C ALA A 294 16.45 8.32 4.48
N LEU A 295 15.69 8.14 5.57
CA LEU A 295 14.46 8.89 5.83
C LEU A 295 14.73 10.39 5.97
N GLY A 296 15.74 10.77 6.77
CA GLY A 296 16.11 12.16 7.00
C GLY A 296 16.53 12.88 5.72
N GLN A 297 17.33 12.23 4.87
CA GLN A 297 17.72 12.73 3.54
C GLN A 297 16.49 12.96 2.66
N GLN A 298 15.55 12.02 2.64
CA GLN A 298 14.30 12.16 1.90
C GLN A 298 13.45 13.34 2.43
N CYS A 299 13.45 13.55 3.74
CA CYS A 299 12.83 14.72 4.36
C CYS A 299 13.55 16.03 3.98
N ALA A 300 14.88 16.03 3.86
CA ALA A 300 15.70 17.20 3.56
C ALA A 300 15.64 17.68 2.10
N ARG A 301 15.23 16.82 1.15
CA ARG A 301 15.18 17.16 -0.30
C ARG A 301 14.49 18.47 -0.66
N ARG A 302 13.51 18.89 0.15
CA ARG A 302 12.82 20.16 0.00
C ARG A 302 12.88 20.91 1.31
N ALA A 303 13.75 21.90 1.37
CA ALA A 303 13.92 22.71 2.56
C ALA A 303 12.64 23.51 2.84
N VAL A 304 12.17 23.48 4.09
CA VAL A 304 10.93 24.14 4.53
C VAL A 304 11.14 24.82 5.90
N PRO A 305 10.25 25.75 6.31
CA PRO A 305 10.34 26.35 7.63
C PRO A 305 10.34 25.31 8.75
N TRP A 306 11.06 25.60 9.84
CA TRP A 306 11.27 24.65 10.95
C TRP A 306 10.00 23.93 11.46
N PRO A 307 8.86 24.59 11.70
CA PRO A 307 7.66 23.88 12.15
C PRO A 307 7.15 22.86 11.13
N THR A 308 7.24 23.18 9.84
CA THR A 308 6.84 22.28 8.75
C THR A 308 7.83 21.14 8.58
N ALA A 309 9.13 21.40 8.70
CA ALA A 309 10.15 20.36 8.66
C ALA A 309 9.98 19.35 9.81
N ALA A 310 9.73 19.86 11.02
CA ALA A 310 9.46 19.05 12.20
C ALA A 310 8.19 18.19 12.02
N ALA A 311 7.08 18.79 11.56
CA ALA A 311 5.85 18.04 11.29
C ALA A 311 6.05 16.96 10.21
N LYS A 312 6.74 17.32 9.12
CA LYS A 312 7.05 16.39 8.01
C LYS A 312 7.83 15.17 8.51
N LEU A 313 8.89 15.40 9.29
CA LEU A 313 9.71 14.34 9.88
C LEU A 313 8.92 13.50 10.89
N ALA A 314 8.18 14.14 11.80
CA ALA A 314 7.41 13.45 12.83
C ALA A 314 6.34 12.53 12.20
N VAL A 315 5.64 13.00 11.16
CA VAL A 315 4.69 12.16 10.42
C VAL A 315 5.40 11.03 9.69
N ALA A 316 6.55 11.29 9.05
CA ALA A 316 7.32 10.23 8.37
C ALA A 316 7.79 9.14 9.36
N ALA A 317 8.36 9.54 10.51
CA ALA A 317 8.80 8.63 11.56
C ALA A 317 7.62 7.86 12.17
N MET A 318 6.49 8.53 12.41
CA MET A 318 5.28 7.89 12.93
C MET A 318 4.72 6.84 11.96
N VAL A 319 4.55 7.21 10.69
CA VAL A 319 4.06 6.28 9.65
C VAL A 319 5.00 5.09 9.50
N ALA A 320 6.31 5.31 9.52
CA ALA A 320 7.30 4.23 9.45
C ALA A 320 7.23 3.30 10.67
N GLY A 321 7.18 3.86 11.89
CA GLY A 321 7.04 3.10 13.13
C GLY A 321 5.75 2.28 13.16
N LEU A 322 4.62 2.87 12.77
CA LEU A 322 3.34 2.17 12.65
C LEU A 322 3.36 1.08 11.59
N THR A 323 4.03 1.32 10.46
CA THR A 323 4.17 0.32 9.39
C THR A 323 4.99 -0.87 9.90
N MET A 324 6.13 -0.62 10.55
CA MET A 324 6.96 -1.69 11.10
C MET A 324 6.25 -2.44 12.24
N ALA A 325 5.55 -1.75 13.14
CA ALA A 325 4.75 -2.39 14.19
C ALA A 325 3.65 -3.29 13.60
N LEU A 326 2.94 -2.80 12.57
CA LEU A 326 1.92 -3.58 11.87
C LEU A 326 2.51 -4.82 11.18
N LEU A 327 3.67 -4.69 10.53
CA LEU A 327 4.39 -5.82 9.93
C LEU A 327 4.87 -6.81 10.99
N GLY A 328 5.34 -6.33 12.14
CA GLY A 328 5.72 -7.17 13.28
C GLY A 328 4.53 -7.93 13.86
N TYR A 329 3.36 -7.30 13.90
CA TYR A 329 2.14 -7.92 14.43
C TYR A 329 1.61 -8.97 13.45
N ALA A 330 1.54 -8.62 12.16
CA ALA A 330 1.11 -9.55 11.12
C ALA A 330 2.12 -10.67 10.86
N GLY A 331 3.40 -10.48 11.20
CA GLY A 331 4.44 -11.50 11.02
C GLY A 331 4.55 -12.48 12.18
N GLY A 332 3.80 -12.26 13.27
CA GLY A 332 3.82 -13.05 14.49
C GLY A 332 2.52 -13.80 14.76
N GLY A 333 2.55 -14.67 15.76
CA GLY A 333 1.42 -15.49 16.18
C GLY A 333 1.85 -16.75 16.92
N ARG A 334 0.89 -17.62 17.25
CA ARG A 334 1.17 -18.92 17.85
C ARG A 334 1.65 -19.92 16.81
N LEU A 335 2.66 -20.71 17.14
CA LEU A 335 3.23 -21.73 16.27
C LEU A 335 3.28 -23.09 16.98
N GLY A 336 2.14 -23.78 17.00
CA GLY A 336 2.02 -25.12 17.55
C GLY A 336 2.70 -25.28 18.91
N ASN A 337 3.62 -26.23 19.01
CA ASN A 337 4.36 -26.53 20.25
C ASN A 337 5.48 -25.53 20.56
N PHE A 338 5.91 -24.71 19.59
CA PHE A 338 6.94 -23.68 19.81
C PHE A 338 6.41 -22.51 20.64
N GLY A 339 5.08 -22.31 20.69
CA GLY A 339 4.48 -21.22 21.45
C GLY A 339 4.37 -19.94 20.63
N ASP A 340 4.53 -18.79 21.27
CA ASP A 340 4.38 -17.48 20.63
C ASP A 340 5.64 -17.06 19.86
N VAL A 341 5.46 -16.53 18.66
CA VAL A 341 6.53 -16.05 17.79
C VAL A 341 6.21 -14.62 17.39
N GLY A 342 7.20 -13.73 17.45
CA GLY A 342 7.00 -12.37 17.01
C GLY A 342 8.14 -11.45 17.40
N VAL A 343 7.80 -10.18 17.54
CA VAL A 343 8.68 -9.10 18.01
C VAL A 343 8.09 -8.50 19.27
N ASP A 344 8.93 -7.92 20.12
CA ASP A 344 8.45 -7.16 21.28
C ASP A 344 7.78 -5.86 20.81
N GLN A 345 6.45 -5.91 20.71
CA GLN A 345 5.64 -4.79 20.22
C GLN A 345 5.72 -3.54 21.08
N VAL A 346 6.03 -3.71 22.38
CA VAL A 346 6.16 -2.57 23.30
C VAL A 346 7.37 -1.72 22.92
N THR A 347 8.45 -2.34 22.44
CA THR A 347 9.71 -1.65 22.13
C THR A 347 9.92 -1.45 20.63
N PHE A 348 9.46 -2.36 19.76
CA PHE A 348 9.81 -2.35 18.34
C PHE A 348 9.35 -1.09 17.59
N GLY A 349 8.04 -0.81 17.60
CA GLY A 349 7.46 0.38 16.95
C GLY A 349 8.04 1.69 17.49
N PRO A 350 8.07 1.88 18.82
CA PRO A 350 8.70 3.05 19.44
C PRO A 350 10.20 3.20 19.12
N ALA A 351 10.96 2.10 19.08
CA ALA A 351 12.38 2.14 18.72
C ALA A 351 12.56 2.63 17.28
N VAL A 352 11.81 2.09 16.31
CA VAL A 352 11.83 2.57 14.91
C VAL A 352 11.51 4.06 14.85
N PHE A 353 10.44 4.49 15.54
CA PHE A 353 10.06 5.90 15.61
C PHE A 353 11.17 6.79 16.17
N LEU A 354 11.78 6.39 17.29
CA LEU A 354 12.84 7.17 17.95
C LEU A 354 14.11 7.25 17.11
N TRP A 355 14.55 6.15 16.49
CA TRP A 355 15.68 6.16 15.55
C TRP A 355 15.42 7.14 14.40
N PHE A 356 14.23 7.05 13.79
CA PHE A 356 13.88 7.85 12.62
C PHE A 356 13.66 9.32 12.97
N LEU A 357 13.11 9.62 14.14
CA LEU A 357 12.93 10.99 14.61
C LEU A 357 14.26 11.64 14.99
N SER A 358 15.11 10.92 15.74
CA SER A 358 16.37 11.47 16.26
C SER A 358 17.44 11.60 15.17
N ILE A 359 17.90 10.48 14.61
CA ILE A 359 18.94 10.46 13.57
C ILE A 359 18.42 11.06 12.26
N GLY A 360 17.15 10.81 11.91
CA GLY A 360 16.54 11.47 10.76
C GLY A 360 16.42 12.98 10.95
N GLY A 361 16.13 13.46 12.16
CA GLY A 361 16.11 14.89 12.49
C GLY A 361 17.48 15.54 12.41
N LEU A 362 18.50 14.89 12.98
CA LEU A 362 19.90 15.31 12.84
C LEU A 362 20.29 15.42 11.36
N THR A 363 19.91 14.43 10.56
CA THR A 363 20.17 14.40 9.12
C THR A 363 19.45 15.54 8.39
N VAL A 364 18.19 15.85 8.74
CA VAL A 364 17.45 16.99 8.15
C VAL A 364 18.17 18.31 8.41
N VAL A 365 18.72 18.50 9.61
CA VAL A 365 19.49 19.70 9.97
C VAL A 365 20.80 19.74 9.18
N MET A 366 21.59 18.67 9.20
CA MET A 366 22.90 18.60 8.55
C MET A 366 22.82 18.70 7.02
N ALA A 367 21.77 18.12 6.42
CA ALA A 367 21.55 18.13 4.97
C ALA A 367 20.87 19.42 4.47
N GLY A 368 20.69 20.45 5.31
CA GLY A 368 20.15 21.75 4.90
C GLY A 368 18.64 21.76 4.64
N GLY A 369 17.88 20.86 5.26
CA GLY A 369 16.42 20.77 5.08
C GLY A 369 15.59 21.88 5.74
N LEU A 370 16.24 22.90 6.33
CA LEU A 370 15.60 23.98 7.08
C LEU A 370 15.76 25.33 6.38
N VAL A 371 14.64 26.05 6.21
CA VAL A 371 14.64 27.44 5.75
C VAL A 371 14.18 28.35 6.88
N ARG A 372 14.73 29.56 6.96
CA ARG A 372 14.26 30.58 7.91
C ARG A 372 12.84 31.00 7.52
N ARG A 373 11.90 30.97 8.48
CA ARG A 373 10.52 31.39 8.21
C ARG A 373 10.51 32.85 7.73
N PRO A 374 9.89 33.18 6.58
CA PRO A 374 9.75 34.57 6.17
C PRO A 374 8.97 35.33 7.25
N LYS A 375 9.50 36.48 7.68
CA LYS A 375 8.87 37.33 8.70
C LYS A 375 7.50 37.74 8.15
N ARG A 376 6.43 37.44 8.88
CA ARG A 376 5.07 37.85 8.50
C ARG A 376 5.10 39.38 8.40
N VAL A 377 5.02 39.92 7.19
CA VAL A 377 4.92 41.36 6.99
C VAL A 377 3.63 41.77 7.68
N LYS A 378 3.75 42.62 8.71
CA LYS A 378 2.59 43.20 9.38
C LYS A 378 1.85 43.99 8.29
N PRO A 379 0.54 43.75 8.06
CA PRO A 379 -0.21 44.56 7.12
C PRO A 379 0.04 46.02 7.49
N VAL A 380 0.57 46.80 6.56
CA VAL A 380 0.62 48.26 6.72
C VAL A 380 -0.84 48.67 6.93
N PRO A 381 -1.18 49.39 8.01
CA PRO A 381 -2.53 49.90 8.19
C PRO A 381 -2.93 50.62 6.91
N ALA A 382 -4.11 50.29 6.36
CA ALA A 382 -4.67 51.11 5.29
C ALA A 382 -4.66 52.56 5.77
N PRO A 383 -4.24 53.54 4.94
CA PRO A 383 -4.29 54.94 5.33
C PRO A 383 -5.70 55.25 5.79
N THR A 384 -5.81 55.83 6.99
CA THR A 384 -7.07 56.35 7.52
C THR A 384 -7.67 57.25 6.43
N PRO A 385 -8.93 57.05 6.01
CA PRO A 385 -9.56 58.01 5.11
C PRO A 385 -9.45 59.39 5.74
N GLU A 386 -8.89 60.35 5.00
CA GLU A 386 -8.89 61.76 5.42
C GLU A 386 -10.35 62.15 5.72
N PRO A 387 -10.61 62.87 6.82
CA PRO A 387 -11.95 63.38 7.08
C PRO A 387 -12.34 64.26 5.90
N GLU A 388 -13.44 63.91 5.23
CA GLU A 388 -14.07 64.80 4.26
C GLU A 388 -14.36 66.13 4.96
N PRO A 389 -14.15 67.28 4.31
CA PRO A 389 -14.48 68.57 4.90
C PRO A 389 -15.98 68.59 5.22
N GLU A 390 -16.31 68.83 6.50
CA GLU A 390 -17.66 69.22 6.91
C GLU A 390 -18.08 70.43 6.09
N TYR A 391 -19.04 70.24 5.19
CA TYR A 391 -19.83 71.34 4.68
C TYR A 391 -20.76 71.78 5.82
N GLU A 392 -20.54 72.98 6.35
CA GLU A 392 -21.53 73.68 7.16
C GLU A 392 -22.75 73.96 6.26
N ASP A 393 -23.79 73.15 6.41
CA ASP A 393 -25.11 73.42 5.85
C ASP A 393 -25.74 74.59 6.64
N ASP A 394 -25.66 75.79 6.06
CA ASP A 394 -26.44 76.95 6.45
C ASP A 394 -27.88 76.78 5.92
N PHE A 395 -28.74 76.14 6.72
CA PHE A 395 -30.18 76.07 6.46
C PHE A 395 -30.88 77.36 6.88
N GLY A 396 -31.05 78.28 5.93
CA GLY A 396 -32.12 79.29 5.94
C GLY A 396 -33.39 78.73 5.30
N GLU A 397 -34.50 78.81 6.03
CA GLU A 397 -35.85 78.37 5.67
C GLU A 397 -36.37 78.96 4.35
N GLU A 398 -37.04 78.15 3.51
CA GLU A 398 -38.48 78.31 3.18
C GLU A 398 -39.00 77.24 2.19
N ASP A 399 -40.10 76.60 2.63
CA ASP A 399 -41.30 76.14 1.91
C ASP A 399 -41.31 75.04 0.83
N ALA A 400 -41.86 73.90 1.31
CA ALA A 400 -43.06 73.21 0.80
C ALA A 400 -43.05 72.54 -0.59
N ILE A 401 -43.23 71.22 -0.61
CA ILE A 401 -44.52 70.56 -0.89
C ILE A 401 -44.36 69.03 -0.77
N THR A 402 -45.36 68.46 -0.09
CA THR A 402 -45.73 67.06 0.14
C THR A 402 -45.71 66.15 -1.10
N ASP A 403 -45.27 64.89 -0.94
CA ASP A 403 -46.22 63.78 -1.03
C ASP A 403 -45.75 62.48 -0.36
N ILE A 404 -46.73 61.85 0.28
CA ILE A 404 -46.73 60.59 1.05
C ILE A 404 -46.70 59.43 0.03
N VAL A 405 -46.12 58.25 0.28
CA VAL A 405 -46.75 57.07 0.91
C VAL A 405 -45.66 56.03 1.19
N LEU A 406 -45.53 55.66 2.47
CA LEU A 406 -44.90 54.45 2.96
C LEU A 406 -45.98 53.35 3.03
N PHE A 407 -45.73 52.16 2.49
CA PHE A 407 -46.40 50.95 2.99
C PHE A 407 -45.44 49.77 2.97
N ASP A 408 -45.11 49.35 4.19
CA ASP A 408 -44.50 48.08 4.56
C ASP A 408 -45.58 46.98 4.54
N ALA A 409 -45.26 45.81 3.97
CA ALA A 409 -46.06 44.60 4.11
C ALA A 409 -45.27 43.34 3.72
N GLN A 410 -44.77 42.62 4.72
CA GLN A 410 -44.56 41.17 4.66
C GLN A 410 -45.91 40.44 4.42
N ALA A 411 -45.97 39.49 3.47
CA ALA A 411 -46.73 38.25 3.59
C ALA A 411 -46.44 37.25 2.43
N GLU A 412 -46.10 36.03 2.84
CA GLU A 412 -46.55 34.71 2.33
C GLU A 412 -46.33 34.29 0.85
N LEU A 413 -45.61 33.15 0.71
CA LEU A 413 -45.68 32.23 -0.43
C LEU A 413 -47.01 31.46 -0.38
N PRO A 414 -47.65 31.19 -1.54
CA PRO A 414 -47.68 29.80 -1.98
C PRO A 414 -47.61 29.57 -3.51
N GLU A 415 -47.21 28.33 -3.80
CA GLU A 415 -47.35 27.50 -5.01
C GLU A 415 -48.23 28.05 -6.16
N HIS A 416 -47.64 28.16 -7.36
CA HIS A 416 -48.15 27.50 -8.55
C HIS A 416 -47.07 27.44 -9.64
N ALA A 417 -46.84 26.23 -10.15
CA ALA A 417 -45.96 25.94 -11.27
C ALA A 417 -46.64 26.34 -12.58
N GLU A 418 -46.17 27.42 -13.21
CA GLU A 418 -46.43 27.67 -14.61
C GLU A 418 -45.27 27.13 -15.46
N SER A 419 -45.64 26.23 -16.35
CA SER A 419 -44.85 25.60 -17.39
C SER A 419 -44.18 26.63 -18.30
N PHE A 420 -42.84 26.70 -18.25
CA PHE A 420 -42.06 27.30 -19.32
C PHE A 420 -42.07 26.34 -20.53
N GLU A 421 -42.81 26.70 -21.58
CA GLU A 421 -42.60 26.13 -22.91
C GLU A 421 -41.19 26.50 -23.39
N LEU A 422 -40.28 25.52 -23.40
CA LEU A 422 -39.03 25.64 -24.14
C LEU A 422 -39.37 25.64 -25.63
N GLY A 423 -39.14 26.78 -26.29
CA GLY A 423 -39.19 26.90 -27.74
C GLY A 423 -38.34 25.82 -28.41
N THR A 424 -38.91 25.23 -29.45
CA THR A 424 -38.34 24.19 -30.32
C THR A 424 -36.93 24.59 -30.79
N PRO A 425 -35.91 23.73 -30.65
CA PRO A 425 -34.61 24.00 -31.24
C PRO A 425 -34.70 23.93 -32.77
N PRO A 426 -33.94 24.75 -33.51
CA PRO A 426 -33.93 24.68 -34.98
C PRO A 426 -33.35 23.33 -35.44
N PRO A 427 -33.76 22.84 -36.62
CA PRO A 427 -33.28 21.56 -37.14
C PRO A 427 -31.77 21.59 -37.40
N PRO A 428 -31.07 20.44 -37.34
CA PRO A 428 -29.64 20.39 -37.55
C PRO A 428 -29.29 20.78 -38.99
N ALA A 429 -28.29 21.64 -39.14
CA ALA A 429 -27.68 21.91 -40.43
C ALA A 429 -27.08 20.62 -41.00
N GLU A 430 -27.39 20.32 -42.25
CA GLU A 430 -26.76 19.24 -43.02
C GLU A 430 -25.24 19.49 -43.07
N VAL A 431 -24.48 18.64 -42.38
CA VAL A 431 -23.03 18.59 -42.51
C VAL A 431 -22.73 17.83 -43.78
N HIS A 432 -22.21 18.54 -44.78
CA HIS A 432 -21.59 17.93 -45.95
C HIS A 432 -20.44 17.02 -45.49
N ASP A 433 -20.49 15.76 -45.93
CA ASP A 433 -19.39 14.80 -45.84
C ASP A 433 -18.17 15.34 -46.60
N ASP A 434 -17.13 15.75 -45.86
CA ASP A 434 -15.78 15.89 -46.39
C ASP A 434 -14.95 14.69 -45.89
N PRO A 435 -14.29 13.94 -46.78
CA PRO A 435 -13.59 12.72 -46.41
C PRO A 435 -12.32 13.01 -45.62
N LEU A 436 -12.23 12.39 -44.43
CA LEU A 436 -11.05 11.94 -43.70
C LEU A 436 -9.69 12.51 -44.17
N LEU A 437 -9.17 13.50 -43.43
CA LEU A 437 -7.72 13.71 -43.35
C LEU A 437 -7.13 12.73 -42.33
N ASP A 438 -6.45 11.72 -42.87
CA ASP A 438 -5.64 10.73 -42.17
C ASP A 438 -4.42 11.41 -41.49
N PRO A 439 -4.15 11.20 -40.18
CA PRO A 439 -3.00 11.80 -39.52
C PRO A 439 -1.62 11.19 -39.88
N GLU A 440 -1.52 10.24 -40.81
CA GLU A 440 -0.24 9.56 -41.11
C GLU A 440 0.57 10.12 -42.30
N GLU A 441 0.14 11.16 -43.02
CA GLU A 441 0.90 11.70 -44.18
C GLU A 441 1.91 12.85 -43.87
N HIS A 442 2.48 12.91 -42.67
CA HIS A 442 3.48 13.94 -42.32
C HIS A 442 4.94 13.46 -42.20
N PHE A 443 5.28 12.33 -42.84
CA PHE A 443 6.68 11.92 -43.01
C PHE A 443 6.93 11.34 -44.41
N MET A 444 7.05 12.20 -45.41
CA MET A 444 7.75 11.88 -46.66
C MET A 444 8.88 12.88 -46.84
N VAL A 445 10.10 12.33 -46.85
CA VAL A 445 11.36 13.02 -47.15
C VAL A 445 11.41 13.29 -48.65
N ASP A 446 11.90 14.46 -49.03
CA ASP A 446 12.11 14.90 -50.41
C ASP A 446 12.74 13.81 -51.30
N GLY A 447 12.10 13.55 -52.43
CA GLY A 447 12.67 12.79 -53.53
C GLY A 447 13.22 13.72 -54.60
N ASP A 448 14.41 13.41 -55.10
CA ASP A 448 14.87 13.84 -56.43
C ASP A 448 14.86 12.61 -57.36
N LEU A 449 14.00 12.71 -58.38
CA LEU A 449 13.85 11.87 -59.58
C LEU A 449 14.95 12.23 -60.62
N PRO A 450 14.96 11.67 -61.86
CA PRO A 450 14.74 10.30 -62.36
C PRO A 450 15.80 9.88 -63.42
N GLY A 451 15.80 8.62 -63.87
CA GLY A 451 16.29 8.33 -65.23
C GLY A 451 16.84 6.92 -65.53
N ALA A 452 16.15 6.26 -66.46
CA ALA A 452 16.69 5.44 -67.55
C ALA A 452 17.24 4.01 -67.27
N THR A 453 16.50 3.05 -67.84
CA THR A 453 16.96 1.96 -68.73
C THR A 453 17.93 0.90 -68.21
N ALA A 454 17.39 -0.32 -68.15
CA ALA A 454 17.84 -1.52 -68.87
C ALA A 454 19.30 -1.99 -68.80
N GLU A 455 19.37 -3.33 -68.74
CA GLU A 455 20.44 -4.20 -69.24
C GLU A 455 21.56 -4.64 -68.29
N LYS A 456 21.56 -5.96 -68.11
CA LYS A 456 22.61 -6.79 -67.55
C LYS A 456 23.74 -6.89 -68.58
N PRO A 457 25.01 -6.99 -68.16
CA PRO A 457 25.86 -7.99 -68.79
C PRO A 457 26.68 -8.83 -67.80
N ARG A 458 27.13 -9.96 -68.36
CA ARG A 458 28.00 -11.02 -67.85
C ARG A 458 29.44 -10.57 -67.64
N ASP A 459 30.11 -11.35 -66.78
CA ASP A 459 31.50 -11.86 -66.82
C ASP A 459 32.63 -10.94 -67.33
N GLN A 460 33.63 -10.65 -66.48
CA GLN A 460 35.00 -11.22 -66.53
C GLN A 460 35.98 -10.52 -65.57
N ASP A 461 36.78 -11.36 -64.90
CA ASP A 461 38.20 -11.25 -64.53
C ASP A 461 38.68 -10.07 -63.64
N ASP A 462 38.92 -10.35 -62.34
CA ASP A 462 40.24 -10.71 -61.77
C ASP A 462 40.12 -11.18 -60.31
#